data_AF-A0A256YL76-F1
#
_entry.id   AF-A0A256YL76-F1
#
_cell.length_a   1.000
_cell.length_b   1.000
_cell.length_c   1.000
_cell.angle_alpha   90.00
_cell.angle_beta   90.00
_cell.angle_gamma   90.00
#
_symmetry.space_group_name_H-M   'P 1'
#
loop_
_entity.id
_entity.type
_entity.pdbx_description
1 polymer ?
#
loop_
_entity_poly.entity_id
_entity_poly.type
_entity_poly.pdbx_seq_one_letter_code
_entity_poly.pdbx_strand_id
1 'polypeptide(L)'
;MSIVSIVIESILTPRLIIKTRTKYFDEFHGYVKKKYLEQLIEDPGRIEKIVREALNDRIFIKYLAILGFESLRYSEEFLEKMPKVLNELRRKLRSLGENVGEAVELVIEHDYFKIKNFPEFLGVWLDFIYEYPEDAVEYAKIYIGSLLLLSALLELLDKGLIKKELINQFTRYAEELDSYTDTFYLMLKREKITGDKEYIIINDYGKLEDLFKEV
;
A
#
# COMPACT_ATOMS: atom_id res chain seq x y z
N MET A 1 18.14 -1.40 18.67
CA MET A 1 17.33 -1.88 17.53
C MET A 1 16.25 -0.85 17.30
N SER A 2 16.43 0.01 16.29
CA SER A 2 15.48 1.10 16.03
C SER A 2 14.21 0.53 15.38
N ILE A 3 13.08 1.15 15.74
CA ILE A 3 11.73 0.89 15.22
C ILE A 3 11.66 1.02 13.68
N VAL A 4 12.67 1.67 13.09
CA VAL A 4 12.87 1.91 11.66
C VAL A 4 13.04 0.63 10.85
N SER A 5 13.64 -0.44 11.38
CA SER A 5 13.84 -1.70 10.64
C SER A 5 12.57 -2.56 10.53
N ILE A 6 11.48 -2.18 11.20
CA ILE A 6 10.25 -2.99 11.28
C ILE A 6 9.12 -2.44 10.40
N VAL A 7 9.28 -1.23 9.86
CA VAL A 7 8.28 -0.54 9.02
C VAL A 7 8.49 -0.81 7.52
N ILE A 8 9.60 -1.45 7.16
CA ILE A 8 10.15 -1.42 5.80
C ILE A 8 9.43 -2.30 4.77
N GLU A 9 8.72 -3.39 5.11
CA GLU A 9 8.53 -4.43 4.09
C GLU A 9 7.11 -4.81 3.63
N SER A 10 5.98 -4.32 4.16
CA SER A 10 4.91 -5.32 4.28
C SER A 10 3.44 -4.99 4.20
N ILE A 11 2.98 -4.10 3.32
CA ILE A 11 1.57 -3.74 3.46
C ILE A 11 0.86 -3.42 2.17
N LEU A 12 0.60 -4.47 1.39
CA LEU A 12 -0.74 -4.77 0.82
C LEU A 12 -0.75 -5.94 -0.16
N THR A 13 0.34 -6.68 -0.26
CA THR A 13 0.46 -7.82 -1.16
C THR A 13 -0.36 -9.09 -0.82
N PRO A 14 -0.96 -9.31 0.37
CA PRO A 14 -1.57 -10.63 0.62
C PRO A 14 -3.08 -10.73 0.38
N ARG A 15 -3.81 -9.64 0.06
CA ARG A 15 -5.25 -9.76 -0.28
C ARG A 15 -5.50 -10.30 -1.70
N LEU A 16 -4.44 -10.39 -2.50
CA LEU A 16 -4.54 -10.44 -3.95
C LEU A 16 -3.87 -11.70 -4.56
N ILE A 17 -3.19 -12.52 -3.74
CA ILE A 17 -2.68 -13.85 -4.14
C ILE A 17 -3.67 -14.94 -3.72
N ILE A 18 -4.60 -15.24 -4.63
CA ILE A 18 -5.29 -16.52 -4.65
C ILE A 18 -4.26 -17.61 -5.01
N LYS A 19 -3.64 -18.22 -3.99
CA LYS A 19 -3.43 -19.68 -3.86
C LYS A 19 -2.66 -20.10 -2.60
N THR A 20 -2.05 -19.17 -1.88
CA THR A 20 -1.40 -19.44 -0.60
C THR A 20 -2.01 -18.54 0.45
N ARG A 21 -3.25 -18.86 0.90
CA ARG A 21 -3.68 -18.46 2.24
C ARG A 21 -2.70 -19.08 3.22
N THR A 22 -1.68 -18.32 3.59
CA THR A 22 -0.78 -18.73 4.67
C THR A 22 -1.56 -18.57 5.97
N LYS A 23 -1.30 -19.44 6.95
CA LYS A 23 -1.89 -19.33 8.29
C LYS A 23 -1.70 -17.93 8.88
N TYR A 24 -0.57 -17.27 8.56
CA TYR A 24 -0.24 -15.92 9.01
C TYR A 24 -1.16 -14.85 8.43
N PHE A 25 -1.62 -14.99 7.19
CA PHE A 25 -2.56 -14.05 6.60
C PHE A 25 -3.93 -14.09 7.27
N ASP A 26 -4.50 -15.28 7.46
CA ASP A 26 -5.81 -15.43 8.10
C ASP A 26 -5.76 -14.97 9.57
N GLU A 27 -4.66 -15.28 10.29
CA GLU A 27 -4.43 -14.79 11.65
C GLU A 27 -4.29 -13.26 11.70
N PHE A 28 -3.52 -12.67 10.78
CA PHE A 28 -3.35 -11.23 10.71
C PHE A 28 -4.65 -10.51 10.35
N HIS A 29 -5.38 -10.99 9.34
CA HIS A 29 -6.67 -10.41 8.95
C HIS A 29 -7.67 -10.48 10.10
N GLY A 30 -7.77 -11.64 10.79
CA GLY A 30 -8.61 -11.77 11.97
C GLY A 30 -8.21 -10.82 13.10
N TYR A 31 -6.90 -10.65 13.33
CA TYR A 31 -6.37 -9.70 14.30
C TYR A 31 -6.73 -8.25 13.97
N VAL A 32 -6.43 -7.81 12.74
CA VAL A 32 -6.69 -6.45 12.25
C VAL A 32 -8.18 -6.14 12.24
N LYS A 33 -9.00 -7.10 11.81
CA LYS A 33 -10.46 -6.96 11.79
C LYS A 33 -11.02 -6.64 13.16
N LYS A 34 -10.73 -7.49 14.14
CA LYS A 34 -11.23 -7.33 15.51
C LYS A 34 -10.65 -6.10 16.20
N LYS A 35 -9.38 -5.80 15.96
CA LYS A 35 -8.70 -4.72 16.69
C LYS A 35 -8.96 -3.34 16.10
N TYR A 36 -9.01 -3.22 14.78
CA TYR A 36 -9.01 -1.91 14.10
C TYR A 36 -10.20 -1.73 13.16
N LEU A 37 -10.51 -2.70 12.30
CA LEU A 37 -11.50 -2.48 11.24
C LEU A 37 -12.92 -2.30 11.80
N GLU A 38 -13.30 -3.05 12.84
CA GLU A 38 -14.63 -2.89 13.44
C GLU A 38 -14.85 -1.48 14.01
N GLN A 39 -13.84 -0.95 14.71
CA GLN A 39 -13.87 0.43 15.23
C GLN A 39 -13.86 1.47 14.11
N LEU A 40 -13.04 1.25 13.07
CA LEU A 40 -12.94 2.15 11.92
C LEU A 40 -14.22 2.17 11.09
N ILE A 41 -14.87 1.00 10.94
CA ILE A 41 -16.16 0.89 10.28
C ILE A 41 -17.21 1.62 11.11
N GLU A 42 -17.23 1.47 12.44
CA GLU A 42 -18.18 2.15 13.31
C GLU A 42 -18.06 3.67 13.19
N ASP A 43 -16.85 4.21 13.37
CA ASP A 43 -16.52 5.63 13.32
C ASP A 43 -15.25 5.91 12.49
N PRO A 44 -15.41 6.18 11.18
CA PRO A 44 -14.29 6.47 10.29
C PRO A 44 -13.49 7.72 10.69
N GLY A 45 -14.08 8.65 11.45
CA GLY A 45 -13.39 9.86 11.91
C GLY A 45 -12.24 9.58 12.90
N ARG A 46 -12.15 8.35 13.43
CA ARG A 46 -11.07 7.95 14.35
C ARG A 46 -9.84 7.42 13.64
N ILE A 47 -9.77 7.47 12.30
CA ILE A 47 -8.67 6.88 11.52
C ILE A 47 -7.29 7.30 12.03
N GLU A 48 -7.06 8.58 12.31
CA GLU A 48 -5.75 9.04 12.79
C GLU A 48 -5.35 8.45 14.15
N LYS A 49 -6.34 8.23 15.03
CA LYS A 49 -6.11 7.59 16.33
C LYS A 49 -5.80 6.11 16.13
N ILE A 50 -6.61 5.42 15.31
CA ILE A 50 -6.45 4.00 15.00
C ILE A 50 -5.09 3.73 14.35
N VAL A 51 -4.67 4.55 13.39
CA VAL A 51 -3.36 4.46 12.74
C VAL A 51 -2.22 4.66 13.74
N ARG A 52 -2.32 5.64 14.64
CA ARG A 52 -1.34 5.84 15.72
C ARG A 52 -1.26 4.61 16.64
N GLU A 53 -2.40 4.03 16.99
CA GLU A 53 -2.44 2.79 17.79
C GLU A 53 -1.82 1.61 17.03
N ALA A 54 -2.09 1.47 15.73
CA ALA A 54 -1.53 0.42 14.89
C ALA A 54 -0.01 0.53 14.74
N LEU A 55 0.52 1.73 14.51
CA LEU A 55 1.95 1.98 14.41
C LEU A 55 2.71 1.69 15.72
N ASN A 56 2.05 1.81 16.86
CA ASN A 56 2.62 1.49 18.17
C ASN A 56 2.36 0.04 18.61
N ASP A 57 1.61 -0.73 17.82
CA ASP A 57 1.27 -2.11 18.13
C ASP A 57 2.33 -3.08 17.60
N ARG A 58 3.13 -3.61 18.51
CA ARG A 58 4.20 -4.57 18.18
C ARG A 58 3.69 -5.85 17.51
N ILE A 59 2.48 -6.31 17.81
CA ILE A 59 1.90 -7.52 17.18
C ILE A 59 1.51 -7.19 15.75
N PHE A 60 0.84 -6.05 15.54
CA PHE A 60 0.51 -5.57 14.20
C PHE A 60 1.77 -5.44 13.34
N ILE A 61 2.76 -4.70 13.84
CA ILE A 61 4.05 -4.45 13.18
C ILE A 61 4.82 -5.76 12.90
N LYS A 62 4.76 -6.76 13.79
CA LYS A 62 5.35 -8.07 13.55
C LYS A 62 4.66 -8.82 12.40
N TYR A 63 3.33 -8.83 12.36
CA TYR A 63 2.61 -9.50 11.28
C TYR A 63 2.83 -8.82 9.95
N LEU A 64 2.91 -7.48 9.95
CA LEU A 64 3.38 -6.73 8.80
C LEU A 64 4.72 -7.32 8.37
N ALA A 65 5.80 -7.17 9.15
CA ALA A 65 7.14 -7.66 8.77
C ALA A 65 7.13 -9.06 8.11
N ILE A 66 6.44 -10.03 8.72
CA ILE A 66 6.30 -11.40 8.20
C ILE A 66 5.67 -11.42 6.80
N LEU A 67 4.53 -10.76 6.61
CA LEU A 67 3.83 -10.72 5.32
C LEU A 67 4.66 -10.02 4.24
N GLY A 68 5.51 -9.07 4.62
CA GLY A 68 6.44 -8.41 3.70
C GLY A 68 7.51 -9.37 3.21
N PHE A 69 8.19 -10.04 4.14
CA PHE A 69 9.16 -11.08 3.80
C PHE A 69 8.55 -12.22 2.97
N GLU A 70 7.29 -12.59 3.23
CA GLU A 70 6.57 -13.56 2.40
C GLU A 70 6.36 -13.01 0.98
N SER A 71 6.00 -11.73 0.83
CA SER A 71 5.75 -11.12 -0.49
C SER A 71 6.99 -11.04 -1.38
N LEU A 72 8.19 -10.89 -0.79
CA LEU A 72 9.45 -10.88 -1.53
C LEU A 72 9.77 -12.22 -2.22
N ARG A 73 9.18 -13.32 -1.74
CA ARG A 73 9.36 -14.65 -2.33
C ARG A 73 8.57 -14.86 -3.62
N TYR A 74 7.67 -13.94 -3.98
CA TYR A 74 6.75 -14.10 -5.10
C TYR A 74 7.07 -13.23 -6.33
N SER A 75 8.28 -12.69 -6.47
CA SER A 75 8.56 -11.53 -7.32
C SER A 75 8.04 -11.60 -8.77
N GLU A 76 8.28 -12.66 -9.54
CA GLU A 76 7.90 -12.63 -10.98
C GLU A 76 6.44 -13.01 -11.23
N GLU A 77 5.99 -14.18 -10.75
CA GLU A 77 4.62 -14.66 -10.96
C GLU A 77 3.57 -13.72 -10.30
N PHE A 78 3.94 -13.03 -9.22
CA PHE A 78 3.08 -12.03 -8.61
C PHE A 78 2.96 -10.76 -9.44
N LEU A 79 4.09 -10.23 -9.92
CA LEU A 79 4.09 -9.03 -10.77
C LEU A 79 3.33 -9.26 -12.07
N GLU A 80 3.34 -10.48 -12.61
CA GLU A 80 2.51 -10.86 -13.78
C GLU A 80 1.01 -10.90 -13.48
N LYS A 81 0.62 -11.37 -12.29
CA LYS A 81 -0.80 -11.52 -11.90
C LYS A 81 -1.41 -10.25 -11.32
N MET A 82 -0.58 -9.36 -10.80
CA MET A 82 -0.96 -8.06 -10.25
C MET A 82 -1.96 -7.34 -11.16
N PRO A 83 -1.66 -6.99 -12.43
CA PRO A 83 -2.59 -6.21 -13.27
C PRO A 83 -4.03 -6.75 -13.31
N LYS A 84 -4.20 -8.07 -13.42
CA LYS A 84 -5.53 -8.72 -13.46
C LYS A 84 -6.30 -8.54 -12.15
N VAL A 85 -5.60 -8.79 -11.07
CA VAL A 85 -6.09 -8.75 -9.70
C VAL A 85 -6.44 -7.31 -9.28
N LEU A 86 -5.66 -6.34 -9.75
CA LEU A 86 -5.92 -4.91 -9.59
C LEU A 86 -7.14 -4.47 -10.40
N ASN A 87 -7.29 -4.97 -11.63
CA ASN A 87 -8.49 -4.75 -12.44
C ASN A 87 -9.76 -5.30 -11.78
N GLU A 88 -9.69 -6.47 -11.15
CA GLU A 88 -10.82 -7.02 -10.40
C GLU A 88 -11.17 -6.16 -9.19
N LEU A 89 -10.17 -5.67 -8.44
CA LEU A 89 -10.37 -4.79 -7.30
C LEU A 89 -10.96 -3.44 -7.71
N ARG A 90 -10.42 -2.83 -8.77
CA ARG A 90 -10.94 -1.62 -9.41
C ARG A 90 -12.39 -1.78 -9.81
N ARG A 91 -12.74 -2.87 -10.52
CA ARG A 91 -14.13 -3.14 -10.93
C ARG A 91 -15.07 -3.28 -9.75
N LYS A 92 -14.65 -3.97 -8.69
CA LYS A 92 -15.44 -4.11 -7.46
C LYS A 92 -15.70 -2.75 -6.79
N LEU A 93 -14.66 -1.93 -6.65
CA LEU A 93 -14.73 -0.67 -5.90
C LEU A 93 -15.28 0.50 -6.73
N ARG A 94 -15.21 0.46 -8.07
CA ARG A 94 -15.92 1.41 -8.95
C ARG A 94 -17.42 1.46 -8.70
N SER A 95 -18.02 0.37 -8.22
CA SER A 95 -19.44 0.35 -7.81
C SER A 95 -19.76 1.33 -6.66
N LEU A 96 -18.73 1.79 -5.93
CA LEU A 96 -18.84 2.77 -4.85
C LEU A 96 -18.68 4.22 -5.33
N GLY A 97 -18.33 4.43 -6.60
CA GLY A 97 -18.10 5.75 -7.23
C GLY A 97 -16.77 5.80 -8.01
N GLU A 98 -16.71 6.66 -9.03
CA GLU A 98 -15.50 6.82 -9.87
C GLU A 98 -14.28 7.25 -9.06
N ASN A 99 -14.44 8.23 -8.17
CA ASN A 99 -13.37 8.70 -7.28
C ASN A 99 -12.78 7.59 -6.38
N VAL A 100 -13.56 6.55 -6.06
CA VAL A 100 -13.07 5.40 -5.28
C VAL A 100 -12.19 4.50 -6.14
N GLY A 101 -12.56 4.34 -7.42
CA GLY A 101 -11.75 3.60 -8.39
C GLY A 101 -10.37 4.23 -8.55
N GLU A 102 -10.33 5.56 -8.72
CA GLU A 102 -9.07 6.32 -8.82
C GLU A 102 -8.22 6.19 -7.55
N ALA A 103 -8.82 6.38 -6.36
CA ALA A 103 -8.11 6.22 -5.10
C ALA A 103 -7.51 4.80 -4.90
N VAL A 104 -8.20 3.77 -5.40
CA VAL A 104 -7.68 2.39 -5.41
C VAL A 104 -6.48 2.27 -6.33
N GLU A 105 -6.52 2.90 -7.51
CA GLU A 105 -5.42 2.91 -8.48
C GLU A 105 -4.17 3.53 -7.85
N LEU A 106 -4.28 4.67 -7.16
CA LEU A 106 -3.14 5.33 -6.50
C LEU A 106 -2.44 4.45 -5.45
N VAL A 107 -3.22 3.81 -4.57
CA VAL A 107 -2.64 2.91 -3.53
C VAL A 107 -1.93 1.72 -4.17
N ILE A 108 -2.53 1.19 -5.23
CA ILE A 108 -2.00 0.07 -6.00
C ILE A 108 -0.71 0.44 -6.73
N GLU A 109 -0.68 1.61 -7.35
CA GLU A 109 0.46 2.16 -8.07
C GLU A 109 1.67 2.28 -7.15
N HIS A 110 1.43 2.80 -5.95
CA HIS A 110 2.46 2.89 -4.91
C HIS A 110 3.04 1.54 -4.54
N ASP A 111 2.19 0.53 -4.28
CA ASP A 111 2.66 -0.82 -3.94
C ASP A 111 3.39 -1.49 -5.11
N TYR A 112 2.88 -1.35 -6.33
CA TYR A 112 3.53 -1.87 -7.52
C TYR A 112 4.91 -1.23 -7.72
N PHE A 113 5.02 0.09 -7.57
CA PHE A 113 6.28 0.82 -7.64
C PHE A 113 7.28 0.28 -6.62
N LYS A 114 6.86 0.09 -5.37
CA LYS A 114 7.71 -0.46 -4.30
C LYS A 114 8.20 -1.87 -4.61
N ILE A 115 7.30 -2.75 -5.04
CA ILE A 115 7.63 -4.17 -5.30
C ILE A 115 8.55 -4.27 -6.52
N LYS A 116 8.27 -3.53 -7.59
CA LYS A 116 9.06 -3.55 -8.83
C LYS A 116 10.49 -3.05 -8.62
N ASN A 117 10.68 -2.07 -7.73
CA ASN A 117 11.98 -1.46 -7.47
C ASN A 117 12.51 -1.80 -6.07
N PHE A 118 12.15 -2.96 -5.51
CA PHE A 118 12.31 -3.20 -4.07
C PHE A 118 13.73 -2.96 -3.52
N PRO A 119 14.82 -3.46 -4.14
CA PRO A 119 16.18 -3.20 -3.64
C PRO A 119 16.54 -1.71 -3.63
N GLU A 120 16.23 -0.98 -4.69
CA GLU A 120 16.51 0.45 -4.82
C GLU A 120 15.60 1.28 -3.92
N PHE A 121 14.32 0.93 -3.86
CA PHE A 121 13.34 1.55 -2.98
C PHE A 121 13.75 1.43 -1.52
N LEU A 122 14.34 0.30 -1.12
CA LEU A 122 14.86 0.11 0.23
C LEU A 122 15.95 1.13 0.57
N GLY A 123 16.89 1.38 -0.35
CA GLY A 123 17.93 2.40 -0.18
C GLY A 123 17.32 3.78 -0.01
N VAL A 124 16.52 4.20 -0.99
CA VAL A 124 15.80 5.48 -0.99
C VAL A 124 14.95 5.67 0.27
N TRP A 125 14.27 4.62 0.73
CA TRP A 125 13.43 4.66 1.93
C TRP A 125 14.26 4.86 3.20
N LEU A 126 15.41 4.18 3.33
CA LEU A 126 16.33 4.38 4.45
C LEU A 126 16.90 5.79 4.47
N ASP A 127 17.27 6.32 3.30
CA ASP A 127 17.74 7.69 3.15
C ASP A 127 16.61 8.68 3.48
N PHE A 128 15.38 8.42 3.04
CA PHE A 128 14.22 9.24 3.38
C PHE A 128 13.95 9.30 4.88
N ILE A 129 14.07 8.17 5.60
CA ILE A 129 13.93 8.15 7.06
C ILE A 129 15.05 8.94 7.74
N TYR A 130 16.26 8.85 7.22
CA TYR A 130 17.43 9.52 7.80
C TYR A 130 17.40 11.04 7.56
N GLU A 131 17.10 11.45 6.33
CA GLU A 131 17.08 12.86 5.91
C GLU A 131 15.78 13.57 6.33
N TYR A 132 14.64 12.88 6.31
CA TYR A 132 13.29 13.44 6.53
C TYR A 132 12.49 12.61 7.55
N PRO A 133 12.93 12.50 8.82
CA PRO A 133 12.32 11.61 9.81
C PRO A 133 10.85 11.94 10.14
N GLU A 134 10.48 13.23 10.09
CA GLU A 134 9.11 13.69 10.36
C GLU A 134 8.17 13.29 9.22
N ASP A 135 8.59 13.51 7.97
CA ASP A 135 7.86 13.10 6.78
C ASP A 135 7.79 11.56 6.65
N ALA A 136 8.83 10.84 7.07
CA ALA A 136 8.81 9.38 7.14
C ALA A 136 7.74 8.84 8.11
N VAL A 137 7.54 9.51 9.24
CA VAL A 137 6.46 9.18 10.17
C VAL A 137 5.10 9.47 9.55
N GLU A 138 4.96 10.60 8.85
CA GLU A 138 3.70 10.96 8.20
C GLU A 138 3.37 10.01 7.05
N TYR A 139 4.31 9.72 6.16
CA TYR A 139 4.18 8.68 5.15
C TYR A 139 3.75 7.34 5.76
N ALA A 140 4.35 6.91 6.87
CA ALA A 140 3.94 5.67 7.53
C ALA A 140 2.46 5.73 7.95
N LYS A 141 1.99 6.84 8.52
CA LYS A 141 0.57 7.00 8.87
C LYS A 141 -0.33 6.95 7.64
N ILE A 142 0.03 7.66 6.59
CA ILE A 142 -0.75 7.73 5.34
C ILE A 142 -0.81 6.36 4.67
N TYR A 143 0.33 5.68 4.58
CA TYR A 143 0.39 4.34 4.05
C TYR A 143 -0.50 3.41 4.88
N ILE A 144 -0.25 3.22 6.19
CA ILE A 144 -1.09 2.37 7.07
C ILE A 144 -2.57 2.71 6.98
N GLY A 145 -2.90 3.99 7.03
CA GLY A 145 -4.27 4.48 7.00
C GLY A 145 -5.00 4.06 5.72
N SER A 146 -4.35 4.25 4.57
CA SER A 146 -4.89 3.84 3.26
C SER A 146 -5.31 2.37 3.23
N LEU A 147 -4.51 1.50 3.83
CA LEU A 147 -4.71 0.04 3.79
C LEU A 147 -5.77 -0.41 4.78
N LEU A 148 -5.84 0.21 5.95
CA LEU A 148 -6.92 -0.02 6.92
C LEU A 148 -8.26 0.44 6.34
N LEU A 149 -8.30 1.62 5.70
CA LEU A 149 -9.48 2.17 5.05
C LEU A 149 -9.93 1.30 3.88
N LEU A 150 -9.02 0.94 2.97
CA LEU A 150 -9.29 -0.01 1.89
C LEU A 150 -9.81 -1.33 2.44
N SER A 151 -9.21 -1.81 3.53
CA SER A 151 -9.62 -3.07 4.14
C SER A 151 -11.02 -3.02 4.72
N ALA A 152 -11.36 -1.93 5.39
CA ALA A 152 -12.70 -1.67 5.92
C ALA A 152 -13.74 -1.50 4.81
N LEU A 153 -13.40 -0.82 3.70
CA LEU A 153 -14.28 -0.68 2.54
C LEU A 153 -14.62 -2.04 1.93
N LEU A 154 -13.64 -2.93 1.80
CA LEU A 154 -13.86 -4.29 1.30
C LEU A 154 -14.75 -5.12 2.23
N GLU A 155 -14.56 -5.02 3.55
CA GLU A 155 -15.44 -5.71 4.52
C GLU A 155 -16.90 -5.21 4.47
N LEU A 156 -17.12 -3.93 4.16
CA LEU A 156 -18.45 -3.37 3.97
C LEU A 156 -19.05 -3.79 2.63
N LEU A 157 -18.25 -3.75 1.56
CA LEU A 157 -18.68 -4.16 0.22
C LEU A 157 -19.12 -5.63 0.19
N ASP A 158 -18.38 -6.52 0.86
CA ASP A 158 -18.74 -7.95 0.98
C ASP A 158 -20.09 -8.16 1.69
N LYS A 159 -20.53 -7.18 2.49
CA LYS A 159 -21.83 -7.15 3.18
C LYS A 159 -22.90 -6.34 2.43
N GLY A 160 -22.58 -5.78 1.25
CA GLY A 160 -23.47 -4.90 0.49
C GLY A 160 -23.72 -3.55 1.17
N LEU A 161 -22.82 -3.09 2.04
CA LEU A 161 -22.94 -1.85 2.79
C LEU A 161 -21.95 -0.79 2.25
N ILE A 162 -22.33 0.48 2.36
CA ILE A 162 -21.50 1.61 1.93
C ILE A 162 -21.52 2.68 3.03
N LYS A 163 -20.35 3.22 3.39
CA LYS A 163 -20.21 4.37 4.29
C LYS A 163 -19.46 5.49 3.58
N LYS A 164 -20.17 6.58 3.26
CA LYS A 164 -19.61 7.73 2.54
C LYS A 164 -18.40 8.35 3.25
N GLU A 165 -18.45 8.46 4.58
CA GLU A 165 -17.33 9.01 5.34
C GLU A 165 -16.06 8.15 5.19
N LEU A 166 -16.21 6.83 5.20
CA LEU A 166 -15.08 5.92 4.99
C LEU A 166 -14.48 6.06 3.59
N ILE A 167 -15.33 6.25 2.57
CA ILE A 167 -14.91 6.55 1.20
C ILE A 167 -14.12 7.87 1.15
N ASN A 168 -14.66 8.94 1.75
CA ASN A 168 -13.99 10.25 1.74
C ASN A 168 -12.62 10.18 2.41
N GLN A 169 -12.51 9.51 3.55
CA GLN A 169 -11.23 9.30 4.23
C GLN A 169 -10.28 8.49 3.35
N PHE A 170 -10.75 7.41 2.71
CA PHE A 170 -9.93 6.59 1.83
C PHE A 170 -9.37 7.38 0.65
N THR A 171 -10.23 8.14 -0.06
CA THR A 171 -9.80 8.96 -1.18
C THR A 171 -8.75 9.99 -0.76
N ARG A 172 -8.98 10.68 0.38
CA ARG A 172 -8.00 11.65 0.91
C ARG A 172 -6.63 11.00 1.17
N TYR A 173 -6.63 9.86 1.87
CA TYR A 173 -5.39 9.14 2.17
C TYR A 173 -4.68 8.62 0.91
N ALA A 174 -5.43 8.22 -0.12
CA ALA A 174 -4.86 7.77 -1.39
C ALA A 174 -4.21 8.94 -2.17
N GLU A 175 -4.85 10.11 -2.22
CA GLU A 175 -4.30 11.33 -2.82
C GLU A 175 -3.02 11.79 -2.10
N GLU A 176 -3.00 11.73 -0.77
CA GLU A 176 -1.81 12.03 0.02
C GLU A 176 -0.68 11.01 -0.22
N LEU A 177 -1.03 9.72 -0.41
CA LEU A 177 -0.07 8.67 -0.70
C LEU A 177 0.61 8.87 -2.06
N ASP A 178 -0.13 9.31 -3.07
CA ASP A 178 0.38 9.58 -4.42
C ASP A 178 1.51 10.61 -4.41
N SER A 179 1.38 11.66 -3.59
CA SER A 179 2.44 12.66 -3.40
C SER A 179 3.75 12.05 -2.86
N TYR A 180 3.65 11.02 -2.01
CA TYR A 180 4.83 10.28 -1.56
C TYR A 180 5.36 9.32 -2.63
N THR A 181 4.49 8.71 -3.43
CA THR A 181 4.91 7.90 -4.59
C THR A 181 5.79 8.71 -5.53
N ASP A 182 5.36 9.92 -5.89
CA ASP A 182 6.15 10.87 -6.69
C ASP A 182 7.48 11.24 -6.02
N THR A 183 7.47 11.47 -4.71
CA THR A 183 8.68 11.78 -3.94
C THR A 183 9.70 10.64 -4.04
N PHE A 184 9.29 9.40 -3.80
CA PHE A 184 10.19 8.25 -3.91
C PHE A 184 10.66 8.01 -5.34
N TYR A 185 9.82 8.26 -6.34
CA TYR A 185 10.22 8.19 -7.73
C TYR A 185 11.36 9.18 -8.05
N LEU A 186 11.24 10.42 -7.58
CA LEU A 186 12.26 11.45 -7.76
C LEU A 186 13.58 11.10 -7.05
N MET A 187 13.49 10.60 -5.81
CA MET A 187 14.67 10.16 -5.05
C MET A 187 15.40 9.01 -5.76
N LEU A 188 14.64 8.02 -6.25
CA LEU A 188 15.19 6.87 -6.97
C LEU A 188 15.84 7.29 -8.30
N LYS A 189 15.25 8.27 -8.99
CA LYS A 189 15.86 8.84 -10.20
C LYS A 189 17.16 9.60 -9.90
N ARG A 190 17.21 10.33 -8.78
CA ARG A 190 18.40 11.06 -8.34
C ARG A 190 19.57 10.11 -8.05
N GLU A 191 19.33 9.03 -7.30
CA GLU A 191 20.35 8.02 -6.99
C GLU A 191 20.92 7.37 -8.26
N LYS A 192 20.06 7.07 -9.24
CA LYS A 192 20.48 6.52 -10.54
C LYS A 192 21.35 7.48 -11.37
N ILE A 193 21.26 8.78 -11.13
CA ILE A 193 22.09 9.80 -11.80
C ILE A 193 23.43 9.99 -11.09
N THR A 194 23.48 9.82 -9.76
CA THR A 194 24.69 10.10 -8.96
C THR A 194 25.60 8.89 -8.76
N GLY A 195 25.15 7.66 -9.04
CA GLY A 195 25.96 6.44 -8.92
C GLY A 195 26.51 5.93 -10.25
N ASP A 196 27.73 6.33 -10.63
CA ASP A 196 28.73 5.71 -11.54
C ASP A 196 28.34 4.78 -12.72
N LYS A 197 27.10 4.76 -13.19
CA LYS A 197 26.68 4.23 -14.50
C LYS A 197 25.47 5.03 -14.98
N GLU A 198 25.64 5.81 -16.04
CA GLU A 198 24.53 6.27 -16.87
C GLU A 198 23.76 5.04 -17.39
N TYR A 199 22.71 4.65 -16.68
CA TYR A 199 21.68 3.83 -17.30
C TYR A 199 20.81 4.76 -18.12
N ILE A 200 20.83 4.56 -19.43
CA ILE A 200 19.93 5.20 -20.39
C ILE A 200 18.51 5.05 -19.85
N ILE A 201 17.91 6.18 -19.49
CA ILE A 201 16.50 6.26 -19.15
C ILE A 201 15.75 5.95 -20.44
N ILE A 202 15.35 4.69 -20.61
CA ILE A 202 14.27 4.37 -21.55
C ILE A 202 13.00 4.83 -20.84
N ASN A 203 12.62 6.07 -21.14
CA ASN A 203 11.28 6.58 -20.87
C ASN A 203 10.28 5.66 -21.57
N ASP A 204 9.76 4.68 -20.85
CA ASP A 204 8.57 3.93 -21.26
C ASP A 204 7.69 3.71 -20.03
N TYR A 205 7.34 4.82 -19.38
CA TYR A 205 6.14 4.89 -18.56
C TYR A 205 5.03 5.36 -19.49
N GLY A 206 4.53 4.44 -20.30
CA GLY A 206 3.12 4.50 -20.67
C GLY A 206 2.35 4.66 -19.37
N LYS A 207 1.48 5.67 -19.30
CA LYS A 207 0.47 5.75 -18.24
C LYS A 207 -0.17 4.36 -18.11
N LEU A 208 -0.65 3.97 -16.95
CA LEU A 208 -1.39 2.70 -16.78
C LEU A 208 -2.47 2.45 -17.86
N GLU A 209 -2.95 3.51 -18.51
CA GLU A 209 -3.71 3.47 -19.76
C GLU A 209 -3.13 2.51 -20.84
N ASP A 210 -1.82 2.37 -20.99
CA ASP A 210 -1.19 1.50 -21.98
C ASP A 210 -1.15 0.02 -21.55
N LEU A 211 -1.12 -0.26 -20.25
CA LEU A 211 -1.28 -1.60 -19.68
C LEU A 211 -2.72 -2.13 -19.76
N PHE A 212 -3.69 -1.23 -19.93
CA PHE A 212 -5.12 -1.56 -20.04
C PHE A 212 -5.70 -1.43 -21.46
N LYS A 213 -4.87 -1.14 -22.47
CA LYS A 213 -5.30 -1.11 -23.89
C LYS A 213 -5.30 -2.48 -24.56
N GLU A 214 -4.69 -3.50 -23.97
CA GLU A 214 -4.59 -4.86 -24.53
C GLU A 214 -5.43 -5.93 -23.79
N VAL A 215 -6.51 -5.55 -23.09
CA VAL A 215 -7.49 -6.51 -22.54
C VAL A 215 -8.92 -6.12 -22.89
#